data_AF-A0A699Q0Y7-F1
#
_entry.id   AF-A0A699Q0Y7-F1
#
_cell.length_a   1.000
_cell.length_b   1.000
_cell.length_c   1.000
_cell.angle_alpha   90.00
_cell.angle_beta   90.00
_cell.angle_gamma   90.00
#
_symmetry.space_group_name_H-M   'P 1'
#
loop_
_entity.id
_entity.type
_entity.pdbx_description
1 polymer ?
#
loop_
_entity_poly.entity_id
_entity_poly.type
_entity_poly.pdbx_seq_one_letter_code
_entity_poly.pdbx_strand_id
1 'polypeptide(L)'
;MRIRGTGYKKIHVCSNNWILYWKDNNKLTVCPTCEISRWKVDNKTYKVYDATRRITDGVLRHPADLHAWRPRNLRLGISADGVDVNSGTRHHKPLVDDLHTLVETGADTYDASTKENFNLRAILLWTINDYIALGTLNGCPYSGFKGCVVYGKDTHCVRLSALSKQSYAGHRRYLPYNHLFGRQKNVFNRKQEF
;
A
#
# COMPACT_ATOMS: atom_id res chain seq x y z
N MET A 1 22.30 -0.69 -1.70
CA MET A 1 21.84 -0.04 -0.45
C MET A 1 20.57 -0.74 0.00
N ARG A 2 20.60 -1.44 1.13
CA ARG A 2 19.47 -2.21 1.67
C ARG A 2 18.61 -1.22 2.47
N ILE A 3 17.57 -0.66 1.88
CA ILE A 3 16.58 0.11 2.66
C ILE A 3 15.88 -0.94 3.52
N ARG A 4 16.37 -1.10 4.76
CA ARG A 4 15.66 -1.81 5.80
C ARG A 4 14.32 -1.10 5.92
N GLY A 5 13.24 -1.76 5.51
CA GLY A 5 11.90 -1.22 5.61
C GLY A 5 11.73 -0.63 7.01
N THR A 6 11.57 0.68 7.08
CA THR A 6 11.21 1.35 8.31
C THR A 6 9.90 0.70 8.76
N GLY A 7 9.87 0.19 10.00
CA GLY A 7 8.74 -0.53 10.52
C GLY A 7 7.50 0.35 10.46
N TYR A 8 6.63 0.11 9.49
CA TYR A 8 5.42 0.91 9.33
C TYR A 8 4.44 0.53 10.43
N LYS A 9 3.92 1.55 11.14
CA LYS A 9 2.90 1.33 12.18
C LYS A 9 1.53 1.33 11.53
N LYS A 10 0.85 0.18 11.52
CA LYS A 10 -0.54 0.08 11.08
C LYS A 10 -1.45 0.80 12.07
N ILE A 11 -2.29 1.70 11.58
CA ILE A 11 -3.32 2.39 12.35
C ILE A 11 -4.68 1.85 11.93
N HIS A 12 -5.52 1.51 12.90
CA HIS A 12 -6.84 0.98 12.65
C HIS A 12 -7.81 2.09 12.21
N VAL A 13 -8.74 1.74 11.32
CA VAL A 13 -9.78 2.64 10.83
C VAL A 13 -11.14 2.01 11.15
N CYS A 14 -12.11 2.83 11.56
CA CYS A 14 -13.50 2.38 11.71
C CYS A 14 -14.03 1.77 10.40
N SER A 15 -14.89 0.75 10.44
CA SER A 15 -15.39 0.06 9.23
C SER A 15 -16.18 0.94 8.27
N ASN A 16 -16.91 1.92 8.79
CA ASN A 16 -17.57 2.93 7.95
C ASN A 16 -16.60 3.97 7.41
N ASN A 17 -15.33 3.90 7.83
CA ASN A 17 -14.37 4.98 7.86
C ASN A 17 -15.07 6.18 8.49
N TRP A 18 -15.03 6.42 9.80
CA TRP A 18 -15.43 7.74 10.35
C TRP A 18 -14.34 8.36 11.19
N ILE A 19 -13.50 7.52 11.81
CA ILE A 19 -12.36 7.91 12.63
C ILE A 19 -11.16 7.00 12.35
N LEU A 20 -9.97 7.53 12.66
CA LEU A 20 -8.75 6.76 12.86
C LEU A 20 -8.59 6.48 14.36
N TYR A 21 -8.28 5.23 14.73
CA TYR A 21 -7.97 4.86 16.11
C TYR A 21 -6.52 5.21 16.44
N TRP A 22 -6.25 6.52 16.49
CA TRP A 22 -4.94 7.11 16.73
C TRP A 22 -5.02 8.25 17.74
N LYS A 23 -3.90 8.55 18.42
CA LYS A 23 -3.82 9.51 19.54
C LYS A 23 -4.96 9.31 20.54
N ASP A 24 -5.84 10.29 20.70
CA ASP A 24 -6.91 10.31 21.70
C ASP A 24 -7.94 9.20 21.46
N ASN A 25 -8.06 8.73 20.21
CA ASN A 25 -8.95 7.65 19.83
C ASN A 25 -8.28 6.26 19.92
N ASN A 26 -7.01 6.15 20.33
CA ASN A 26 -6.26 4.88 20.26
C ASN A 26 -6.82 3.76 21.14
N LYS A 27 -7.48 4.13 22.25
CA LYS A 27 -8.07 3.22 23.24
C LYS A 27 -9.55 2.92 22.97
N LEU A 28 -10.16 3.58 21.98
CA LEU A 28 -11.56 3.35 21.67
C LEU A 28 -11.74 1.95 21.08
N THR A 29 -12.75 1.25 21.61
CA THR A 29 -13.22 -0.06 21.14
C THR A 29 -14.44 0.07 20.24
N VAL A 30 -15.12 1.21 20.27
CA VAL A 30 -16.31 1.53 19.47
C VAL A 30 -16.11 2.90 18.83
N CYS A 31 -16.59 3.06 17.59
CA CYS A 31 -16.55 4.34 16.93
C CYS A 31 -17.56 5.31 17.57
N PRO A 32 -17.16 6.51 18.01
CA PRO A 32 -18.07 7.47 18.64
C PRO A 32 -19.03 8.13 17.64
N THR A 33 -18.81 7.95 16.33
CA THR A 33 -19.62 8.57 15.27
C THR A 33 -20.70 7.64 14.72
N CYS A 34 -20.40 6.35 14.60
CA CYS A 34 -21.33 5.38 14.01
C CYS A 34 -21.63 4.18 14.90
N GLU A 35 -21.07 4.17 16.11
CA GLU A 35 -21.33 3.15 17.14
C GLU A 35 -20.95 1.71 16.73
N ILE A 36 -20.25 1.55 15.60
CA ILE A 36 -19.73 0.26 15.17
C ILE A 36 -18.46 -0.08 15.96
N SER A 37 -18.40 -1.33 16.42
CA SER A 37 -17.21 -1.91 17.04
C SER A 37 -15.98 -1.79 16.14
N ARG A 38 -14.84 -1.46 16.75
CA ARG A 38 -13.50 -1.52 16.13
C ARG A 38 -13.14 -2.93 15.69
N TRP A 39 -13.64 -3.93 16.42
CA TRP A 39 -13.30 -5.33 16.25
C TRP A 39 -14.48 -6.11 15.68
N LYS A 40 -14.19 -7.06 14.79
CA LYS A 40 -15.15 -8.07 14.31
C LYS A 40 -14.87 -9.40 15.00
N VAL A 41 -15.93 -10.14 15.27
CA VAL A 41 -15.86 -11.51 15.80
C VAL A 41 -16.23 -12.47 14.68
N ASP A 42 -15.42 -13.52 14.48
CA ASP A 42 -15.77 -14.63 13.61
C ASP A 42 -16.78 -15.51 14.34
N ASN A 43 -18.03 -15.57 13.88
CA ASN A 43 -19.06 -16.39 14.53
C ASN A 43 -18.79 -17.91 14.45
N LYS A 44 -17.88 -18.36 13.56
CA LYS A 44 -17.52 -19.79 13.44
C LYS A 44 -16.37 -20.19 14.35
N THR A 45 -15.41 -19.29 14.55
CA THR A 45 -14.17 -19.58 15.30
C THR A 45 -14.06 -18.80 16.61
N TYR A 46 -15.00 -17.90 16.88
CA TYR A 46 -15.01 -16.92 17.97
C TYR A 46 -13.75 -16.05 18.05
N LYS A 47 -12.98 -15.98 16.95
CA LYS A 47 -11.75 -15.19 16.86
C LYS A 47 -12.09 -13.72 16.63
N VAL A 48 -11.44 -12.85 17.38
CA VAL A 48 -11.57 -11.39 17.24
C VAL A 48 -10.51 -10.89 16.28
N TYR A 49 -10.93 -10.19 15.22
CA TYR A 49 -10.05 -9.59 14.23
C TYR A 49 -10.42 -8.13 13.96
N ASP A 50 -9.46 -7.41 13.39
CA ASP A 50 -9.65 -6.02 13.02
C ASP A 50 -10.69 -5.87 11.90
N ALA A 51 -11.60 -4.91 12.06
CA ALA A 51 -12.74 -4.69 11.17
C ALA A 51 -12.36 -3.92 9.89
N THR A 52 -11.27 -4.28 9.22
CA THR A 52 -10.74 -3.57 8.03
C THR A 52 -11.45 -3.91 6.72
N ARG A 53 -12.45 -4.80 6.73
CA ARG A 53 -13.19 -5.15 5.52
C ARG A 53 -14.06 -3.97 5.07
N ARG A 54 -13.68 -3.32 3.96
CA ARG A 54 -14.45 -2.29 3.25
C ARG A 54 -15.89 -2.79 3.06
N ILE A 55 -16.87 -1.92 3.33
CA ILE A 55 -18.28 -2.19 3.06
C ILE A 55 -18.43 -2.39 1.55
N THR A 56 -19.04 -3.50 1.14
CA THR A 56 -19.30 -3.84 -0.25
C THR A 56 -20.79 -3.63 -0.54
N ASP A 57 -21.24 -2.39 -0.39
CA ASP A 57 -22.60 -1.95 -0.74
C ASP A 57 -22.67 -1.39 -2.17
N GLY A 58 -21.58 -1.51 -2.94
CA GLY A 58 -21.46 -0.93 -4.27
C GLY A 58 -21.21 0.58 -4.26
N VAL A 59 -21.08 1.20 -3.09
CA VAL A 59 -20.76 2.63 -2.97
C VAL A 59 -19.24 2.76 -2.78
N LEU A 60 -18.56 3.32 -3.78
CA LEU A 60 -17.15 3.67 -3.67
C LEU A 60 -17.04 4.89 -2.74
N ARG A 61 -16.85 4.64 -1.45
CA ARG A 61 -16.63 5.70 -0.46
C ARG A 61 -15.17 6.12 -0.55
N HIS A 62 -14.91 7.30 -1.11
CA HIS A 62 -13.58 7.86 -1.05
C HIS A 62 -13.36 8.34 0.39
N PRO A 63 -12.19 8.13 1.00
CA PRO A 63 -11.97 8.60 2.35
C PRO A 63 -12.17 10.12 2.48
N ALA A 64 -12.08 10.91 1.40
CA ALA A 64 -12.50 12.33 1.34
C ALA A 64 -13.89 12.64 1.91
N ASP A 65 -14.80 11.67 1.89
CA ASP A 65 -16.21 11.85 2.23
C ASP A 65 -16.51 11.69 3.74
N LEU A 66 -15.48 11.53 4.57
CA LEU A 66 -15.59 11.23 6.01
C LEU A 66 -15.72 12.48 6.91
N HIS A 67 -16.45 12.37 8.03
CA HIS A 67 -16.53 13.49 9.00
C HIS A 67 -15.22 13.80 9.75
N ALA A 68 -14.31 12.83 9.94
CA ALA A 68 -12.96 13.09 10.47
C ALA A 68 -12.09 13.98 9.56
N TRP A 69 -12.64 14.46 8.44
CA TRP A 69 -11.91 15.11 7.37
C TRP A 69 -11.98 16.64 7.42
N ARG A 70 -12.54 17.16 8.51
CA ARG A 70 -12.61 18.57 8.88
C ARG A 70 -11.38 19.22 9.55
N PRO A 71 -10.35 18.52 10.08
CA PRO A 71 -9.20 19.22 10.65
C PRO A 71 -8.23 19.71 9.57
N ARG A 72 -7.57 20.85 9.85
CA ARG A 72 -6.61 21.60 9.02
C ARG A 72 -5.29 20.85 8.70
N ASN A 73 -5.36 19.58 8.29
CA ASN A 73 -4.19 18.80 7.90
C ASN A 73 -4.14 18.65 6.37
N LEU A 74 -3.00 19.00 5.77
CA LEU A 74 -2.76 18.84 4.34
C LEU A 74 -2.72 17.34 3.99
N ARG A 75 -3.46 16.96 2.96
CA ARG A 75 -3.45 15.59 2.43
C ARG A 75 -2.68 15.59 1.13
N LEU A 76 -1.59 14.83 1.12
CA LEU A 76 -0.75 14.64 -0.05
C LEU A 76 -1.06 13.28 -0.67
N GLY A 77 -1.55 13.30 -1.91
CA GLY A 77 -1.49 12.15 -2.81
C GLY A 77 -0.23 12.29 -3.66
N ILE A 78 0.64 11.29 -3.63
CA ILE A 78 1.81 11.24 -4.50
C ILE A 78 1.44 10.37 -5.69
N SER A 79 1.34 10.99 -6.86
CA SER A 79 1.40 10.28 -8.14
C SER A 79 2.86 10.21 -8.54
N ALA A 80 3.38 9.00 -8.71
CA ALA A 80 4.72 8.77 -9.23
C ALA A 80 4.61 8.18 -10.64
N ASP A 81 3.86 8.83 -11.53
CA ASP A 81 3.83 8.50 -12.95
C ASP A 81 5.11 9.01 -13.63
N GLY A 82 5.79 8.12 -14.38
CA GLY A 82 6.91 8.51 -15.24
C GLY A 82 8.31 8.56 -14.62
N VAL A 83 8.53 8.05 -13.42
CA VAL A 83 9.87 8.06 -12.81
C VAL A 83 10.64 6.76 -13.10
N ASP A 84 11.57 6.84 -14.06
CA ASP A 84 12.52 5.78 -14.38
C ASP A 84 13.70 5.78 -13.38
N VAL A 85 13.87 4.68 -12.65
CA VAL A 85 15.00 4.50 -11.72
C VAL A 85 16.25 3.95 -12.39
N ASN A 86 16.18 3.51 -13.65
CA ASN A 86 17.36 3.08 -14.40
C ASN A 86 18.26 4.27 -14.78
N SER A 87 17.73 5.49 -14.80
CA SER A 87 18.46 6.74 -15.00
C SER A 87 19.01 7.38 -13.71
N GLY A 88 18.96 6.69 -12.57
CA GLY A 88 19.62 7.13 -11.34
C GLY A 88 18.68 7.82 -10.34
N THR A 89 18.42 7.12 -9.24
CA THR A 89 17.61 7.55 -8.10
C THR A 89 18.26 8.68 -7.31
N ARG A 90 18.15 9.94 -7.76
CA ARG A 90 18.53 11.11 -6.94
C ARG A 90 17.39 12.05 -6.58
N HIS A 91 16.22 11.91 -7.21
CA HIS A 91 15.17 12.95 -7.15
C HIS A 91 14.14 12.78 -6.02
N HIS A 92 14.01 11.60 -5.41
CA HIS A 92 12.96 11.37 -4.39
C HIS A 92 13.44 11.32 -2.94
N LYS A 93 14.75 11.29 -2.71
CA LYS A 93 15.27 11.30 -1.34
C LYS A 93 14.81 12.57 -0.57
N PRO A 94 14.86 13.77 -1.16
CA PRO A 94 14.33 14.97 -0.52
C PRO A 94 12.82 14.86 -0.22
N LEU A 95 12.02 14.38 -1.17
CA LEU A 95 10.57 14.23 -0.99
C LEU A 95 10.23 13.25 0.16
N VAL A 96 10.93 12.12 0.25
CA VAL A 96 10.73 11.14 1.33
C VAL A 96 11.15 11.73 2.68
N ASP A 97 12.27 12.46 2.71
CA ASP A 97 12.79 13.09 3.93
C ASP A 97 11.85 14.24 4.40
N ASP A 98 11.27 15.02 3.47
CA ASP A 98 10.29 16.06 3.75
C ASP A 98 8.97 15.48 4.28
N LEU A 99 8.47 14.40 3.67
CA LEU A 99 7.28 13.69 4.15
C LEU A 99 7.50 13.14 5.55
N HIS A 100 8.67 12.56 5.81
CA HIS A 100 9.02 12.08 7.14
C HIS A 100 9.03 13.24 8.15
N THR A 101 9.60 14.39 7.77
CA THR A 101 9.62 15.60 8.60
C THR A 101 8.20 16.11 8.90
N LEU A 102 7.34 16.19 7.88
CA LEU A 102 5.95 16.64 8.03
C LEU A 102 5.10 15.68 8.88
N VAL A 103 5.40 14.37 8.87
CA VAL A 103 4.69 13.37 9.69
C VAL A 103 5.14 13.43 11.15
N GLU A 104 6.44 13.39 11.40
CA GLU A 104 7.01 13.26 12.74
C GLU A 104 6.98 14.61 13.49
N THR A 105 7.58 15.63 12.90
CA THR A 105 7.81 16.93 13.54
C THR A 105 6.74 17.94 13.14
N GLY A 106 6.35 17.95 11.86
CA GLY A 106 5.55 19.02 11.24
C GLY A 106 6.42 20.21 10.82
N ALA A 107 5.81 21.18 10.15
CA ALA A 107 6.46 22.42 9.71
C ALA A 107 5.59 23.64 10.07
N ASP A 108 6.19 24.70 10.61
CA ASP A 108 5.44 25.91 10.93
C ASP A 108 5.00 26.61 9.65
N THR A 109 3.69 26.81 9.54
CA THR A 109 3.03 27.32 8.33
C THR A 109 2.05 28.42 8.71
N TYR A 110 2.04 29.50 7.94
CA TYR A 110 1.12 30.61 8.15
C TYR A 110 -0.22 30.34 7.43
N ASP A 111 -1.34 30.41 8.16
CA ASP A 111 -2.68 30.34 7.60
C ASP A 111 -3.17 31.77 7.30
N ALA A 112 -3.27 32.11 6.01
CA ALA A 112 -3.73 33.43 5.59
C ALA A 112 -5.20 33.72 5.96
N SER A 113 -6.02 32.68 6.17
CA SER A 113 -7.45 32.83 6.48
C SER A 113 -7.67 33.21 7.95
N THR A 114 -6.95 32.55 8.87
CA THR A 114 -7.01 32.87 10.31
C THR A 114 -5.99 33.92 10.72
N LYS A 115 -5.02 34.24 9.84
CA LYS A 115 -3.87 35.11 10.09
C LYS A 115 -2.98 34.63 11.24
N GLU A 116 -2.94 33.32 11.48
CA GLU A 116 -2.19 32.69 12.56
C GLU A 116 -1.21 31.65 12.00
N ASN A 117 -0.14 31.40 12.75
CA ASN A 117 0.75 30.27 12.48
C ASN A 117 0.18 28.99 13.09
N PHE A 118 0.33 27.89 12.37
CA PHE A 118 0.02 26.56 12.86
C PHE A 118 1.11 25.57 12.45
N ASN A 119 1.25 24.50 13.22
CA ASN A 119 2.17 23.43 12.90
C ASN A 119 1.50 22.50 11.88
N LEU A 120 1.92 22.60 10.61
CA LEU A 120 1.42 21.75 9.53
C LEU A 120 1.99 20.35 9.67
N ARG A 121 1.12 19.36 9.77
CA ARG A 121 1.48 17.94 9.73
C ARG A 121 0.82 17.24 8.56
N ALA A 122 1.57 16.36 7.92
CA ALA A 122 1.07 15.50 6.86
C ALA A 122 0.89 14.07 7.36
N ILE A 123 -0.05 13.34 6.77
CA ILE A 123 -0.19 11.89 6.96
C ILE A 123 -0.31 11.28 5.57
N LEU A 124 0.56 10.31 5.26
CA LEU A 124 0.44 9.51 4.04
C LEU A 124 -0.66 8.46 4.24
N LEU A 125 -1.78 8.63 3.54
CA LEU A 125 -2.94 7.75 3.66
C LEU A 125 -2.85 6.53 2.74
N TRP A 126 -2.50 6.76 1.49
CA TRP A 126 -2.26 5.72 0.49
C TRP A 126 -1.33 6.23 -0.60
N THR A 127 -0.69 5.30 -1.29
CA THR A 127 0.05 5.58 -2.52
C THR A 127 -0.69 4.91 -3.66
N ILE A 128 -1.02 5.67 -4.71
CA ILE A 128 -1.55 5.12 -5.96
C ILE A 128 -0.34 4.95 -6.86
N ASN A 129 0.17 3.73 -6.92
CA ASN A 129 1.30 3.40 -7.76
C ASN A 129 0.82 2.40 -8.81
N ASP A 130 1.17 2.63 -10.07
CA ASP A 130 1.20 1.55 -11.03
C ASP A 130 2.37 0.59 -10.68
N TYR A 131 2.49 -0.50 -11.43
CA TYR A 131 3.49 -1.52 -11.14
C TYR A 131 4.94 -0.99 -11.22
N ILE A 132 5.19 -0.05 -12.13
CA ILE A 132 6.49 0.57 -12.36
C ILE A 132 6.84 1.48 -11.19
N ALA A 133 5.92 2.39 -10.82
CA ALA A 133 6.05 3.27 -9.67
C ALA A 133 6.26 2.48 -8.37
N LEU A 134 5.60 1.34 -8.21
CA LEU A 134 5.82 0.45 -7.06
C LEU A 134 7.27 -0.07 -7.02
N GLY A 135 7.83 -0.48 -8.17
CA GLY A 135 9.24 -0.89 -8.24
C GLY A 135 10.18 0.25 -7.89
N THR A 136 9.92 1.43 -8.44
CA THR A 136 10.65 2.67 -8.18
C THR A 136 10.68 3.03 -6.69
N LEU A 137 9.54 3.02 -6.01
CA LEU A 137 9.45 3.34 -4.58
C LEU A 137 10.12 2.29 -3.69
N ASN A 138 10.08 1.01 -4.09
CA ASN A 138 10.74 -0.06 -3.35
C ASN A 138 12.25 -0.17 -3.67
N GLY A 139 12.79 0.67 -4.56
CA GLY A 139 14.15 0.53 -5.07
C GLY A 139 14.40 -0.85 -5.70
N CYS A 140 13.35 -1.46 -6.25
CA CYS A 140 13.36 -2.80 -6.81
C CYS A 140 13.29 -2.71 -8.34
N PRO A 141 14.04 -3.55 -9.07
CA PRO A 141 13.87 -3.63 -10.51
C PRO A 141 12.44 -4.09 -10.83
N TYR A 142 11.76 -3.35 -11.70
CA TYR A 142 10.43 -3.72 -12.23
C TYR A 142 10.52 -4.34 -13.65
N SER A 143 11.75 -4.50 -14.15
CA SER A 143 12.06 -5.08 -15.45
C SER A 143 13.19 -6.09 -15.33
N GLY A 144 13.37 -6.91 -16.36
CA GLY A 144 14.43 -7.92 -16.37
C GLY A 144 14.06 -9.21 -15.62
N PHE A 145 15.06 -10.06 -15.35
CA PHE A 145 14.86 -11.36 -14.69
C PHE A 145 14.34 -11.26 -13.25
N LYS A 146 14.41 -10.08 -12.63
CA LYS A 146 13.95 -9.80 -11.26
C LYS A 146 12.83 -8.76 -11.23
N GLY A 147 12.11 -8.61 -12.34
CA GLY A 147 11.13 -7.54 -12.50
C GLY A 147 9.91 -7.64 -11.59
N CYS A 148 9.73 -8.72 -10.81
CA CYS A 148 8.62 -8.75 -9.88
C CYS A 148 8.96 -8.02 -8.58
N VAL A 149 8.28 -6.91 -8.28
CA VAL A 149 8.54 -6.14 -7.05
C VAL A 149 8.17 -6.94 -5.79
N VAL A 150 7.18 -7.83 -5.89
CA VAL A 150 6.70 -8.66 -4.76
C VAL A 150 7.69 -9.79 -4.44
N TYR A 151 8.23 -10.44 -5.47
CA TYR A 151 9.10 -11.62 -5.29
C TYR A 151 10.59 -11.28 -5.39
N GLY A 152 10.94 -10.15 -6.02
CA GLY A 152 12.31 -9.69 -6.23
C GLY A 152 13.19 -10.76 -6.86
N LYS A 153 14.04 -11.39 -6.03
CA LYS A 153 14.97 -12.45 -6.45
C LYS A 153 14.28 -13.78 -6.75
N ASP A 154 13.12 -14.02 -6.14
CA ASP A 154 12.35 -15.26 -6.33
C ASP A 154 11.42 -15.19 -7.56
N THR A 155 11.52 -14.09 -8.32
CA THR A 155 10.86 -13.92 -9.62
C THR A 155 11.31 -15.03 -10.56
N HIS A 156 10.35 -15.85 -11.00
CA HIS A 156 10.64 -16.91 -11.95
C HIS A 156 10.48 -16.40 -13.38
N CYS A 157 11.56 -15.87 -13.93
CA CYS A 157 11.64 -15.37 -15.30
C CYS A 157 12.45 -16.33 -16.17
N VAL A 158 11.96 -16.60 -17.39
CA VAL A 158 12.62 -17.41 -18.40
C VAL A 158 12.88 -16.54 -19.63
N ARG A 159 14.09 -16.66 -20.20
CA ARG A 159 14.40 -16.03 -21.49
C ARG A 159 14.02 -17.00 -22.62
N LEU A 160 13.13 -16.57 -23.49
CA LEU A 160 12.75 -17.29 -24.69
C LEU A 160 13.81 -17.00 -25.76
N SER A 161 14.78 -17.92 -25.90
CA SER A 161 15.94 -17.76 -26.79
C SER A 161 15.54 -17.44 -28.22
N ALA A 162 14.53 -18.13 -28.76
CA ALA A 162 14.04 -17.93 -30.12
C ALA A 162 13.49 -16.52 -30.41
N LEU A 163 12.98 -15.81 -29.38
CA LEU A 163 12.37 -14.49 -29.53
C LEU A 163 13.23 -13.38 -28.90
N SER A 164 14.33 -13.73 -28.24
CA SER A 164 15.11 -12.83 -27.37
C SER A 164 14.26 -12.07 -26.33
N LYS A 165 13.06 -12.56 -26.03
CA LYS A 165 12.12 -11.95 -25.08
C LYS A 165 12.21 -12.64 -23.72
N GLN A 166 11.88 -11.88 -22.68
CA GLN A 166 11.73 -12.40 -21.33
C GLN A 166 10.25 -12.70 -21.06
N SER A 167 9.99 -13.83 -20.41
CA SER A 167 8.66 -14.26 -20.02
C SER A 167 8.66 -14.62 -18.54
N TYR A 168 7.72 -14.04 -17.80
CA TYR A 168 7.48 -14.42 -16.42
C TYR A 168 6.65 -15.69 -16.41
N ALA A 169 7.16 -16.72 -15.73
CA ALA A 169 6.55 -18.04 -15.62
C ALA A 169 6.48 -18.44 -14.14
N GLY A 170 6.10 -19.68 -13.83
CA GLY A 170 6.07 -20.11 -12.43
C GLY A 170 4.85 -19.62 -11.65
N HIS A 171 3.82 -19.11 -12.31
CA HIS A 171 2.63 -18.56 -11.63
C HIS A 171 1.69 -19.66 -11.12
N ARG A 172 1.84 -20.89 -11.61
CA ARG A 172 0.94 -22.00 -11.26
C ARG A 172 1.10 -22.47 -9.81
N ARG A 173 2.24 -22.16 -9.17
CA ARG A 173 2.47 -22.42 -7.73
C ARG A 173 1.47 -21.69 -6.80
N TYR A 174 0.82 -20.64 -7.29
CA TYR A 174 -0.15 -19.88 -6.51
C TYR A 174 -1.60 -20.35 -6.73
N LEU A 175 -1.80 -21.33 -7.62
CA LEU A 175 -3.12 -21.92 -7.82
C LEU A 175 -3.43 -22.87 -6.67
N PRO A 176 -4.73 -23.07 -6.34
CA PRO A 176 -5.13 -24.09 -5.37
C PRO A 176 -4.55 -25.47 -5.74
N TYR A 177 -4.26 -26.30 -4.74
CA TYR A 177 -3.64 -27.62 -4.95
C TYR A 177 -4.39 -28.50 -5.98
N ASN A 178 -5.73 -28.41 -5.99
CA ASN A 178 -6.59 -29.17 -6.90
C ASN A 178 -6.88 -28.47 -8.24
N HIS A 179 -6.19 -27.37 -8.56
CA HIS A 179 -6.43 -26.62 -9.79
C HIS A 179 -5.92 -27.41 -11.01
N LEU A 180 -6.75 -27.55 -12.05
CA LEU A 180 -6.48 -28.34 -13.25
C LEU A 180 -5.12 -27.98 -13.89
N PHE A 181 -4.81 -26.68 -13.98
CA PHE A 181 -3.56 -26.19 -14.56
C PHE A 181 -2.28 -26.57 -13.79
N GLY A 182 -2.39 -26.95 -12.51
CA GLY A 182 -1.25 -27.43 -11.72
C GLY A 182 -0.63 -28.72 -12.27
N ARG A 183 -1.44 -29.58 -12.89
CA ARG A 183 -0.99 -30.87 -13.47
C ARG A 183 -0.73 -30.81 -14.98
N GLN A 184 -1.16 -29.74 -15.63
CA GLN A 184 -1.10 -29.61 -17.10
C GLN A 184 0.26 -29.12 -17.60
N LYS A 185 1.36 -29.83 -17.29
CA LYS A 185 2.72 -29.43 -17.71
C LYS A 185 2.89 -29.27 -19.23
N ASN A 186 2.16 -30.06 -20.02
CA ASN A 186 2.35 -30.16 -21.48
C ASN A 186 1.91 -28.92 -22.26
N VAL A 187 0.91 -28.19 -21.78
CA VAL A 187 0.41 -26.94 -22.40
C VAL A 187 1.21 -25.71 -21.97
N PHE A 188 2.12 -25.86 -21.01
CA PHE A 188 3.00 -24.81 -20.51
C PHE A 188 4.47 -25.15 -20.81
N ASN A 189 5.37 -24.86 -19.88
CA ASN A 189 6.82 -25.00 -20.03
C ASN A 189 7.34 -26.44 -19.78
N ARG A 190 6.47 -27.46 -19.77
CA ARG A 190 6.77 -28.87 -19.44
C ARG A 190 7.43 -29.10 -18.08
N LYS A 191 7.55 -28.07 -17.25
CA LYS A 191 8.03 -28.17 -15.87
C LYS A 191 6.85 -28.32 -14.93
N GLN A 192 7.06 -29.10 -13.88
CA GLN A 192 6.12 -29.18 -12.78
C GLN A 192 6.39 -27.99 -11.86
N GLU A 193 5.33 -27.25 -11.52
CA GLU A 193 5.36 -26.13 -10.59
C GLU A 193 4.48 -26.53 -9.41
N PHE A 194 5.01 -26.44 -8.18
CA PHE A 194 4.32 -26.68 -6.92
C PHE A 194 4.45 -25.45 -6.04
#